data_AF-A0A960JP03-F1
#
_entry.id   AF-A0A960JP03-F1
#
_cell.length_a   1.000
_cell.length_b   1.000
_cell.length_c   1.000
_cell.angle_alpha   90.00
_cell.angle_beta   90.00
_cell.angle_gamma   90.00
#
_symmetry.space_group_name_H-M   'P 1'
#
loop_
_entity.id
_entity.type
_entity.pdbx_description
1 polymer ?
#
loop_
_entity_poly.entity_id
_entity_poly.type
_entity_poly.pdbx_seq_one_letter_code
_entity_poly.pdbx_strand_id
1 'polypeptide(L)'
;LFDDRARFHPQALARLAAEVGPDRLVVDLSARRLPVDDESATEGPRWVVAMDRWQRLTNLEITPSALDDVAEHAGELLMHAADVEGRQEGIDAELVDLLGAWGGRPVTYAGGARSVEDLDLVADRSDGRVDLTIGSALDLFGGTGASYEECVAWNRQQAEVVGPQAP
;
A
#
# COMPACT_ATOMS: atom_id res chain seq x y z
N LEU A 1 5.12 15.63 -6.93
CA LEU A 1 6.14 14.88 -6.16
C LEU A 1 7.32 14.44 -7.01
N PHE A 2 7.11 14.17 -8.31
CA PHE A 2 8.15 13.80 -9.25
C PHE A 2 8.36 14.92 -10.29
N ASP A 3 9.55 14.99 -10.89
CA ASP A 3 9.83 15.87 -12.03
C ASP A 3 9.49 15.21 -13.39
N ASP A 4 9.61 15.96 -14.49
CA ASP A 4 9.35 15.45 -15.86
C ASP A 4 10.30 14.32 -16.28
N ARG A 5 11.34 14.03 -15.50
CA ARG A 5 12.26 12.90 -15.68
C ARG A 5 11.94 11.73 -14.76
N ALA A 6 10.79 11.75 -14.09
CA ALA A 6 10.33 10.77 -13.12
C ALA A 6 11.29 10.59 -11.93
N ARG A 7 11.96 11.68 -11.52
CA ARG A 7 12.76 11.68 -10.30
C ARG A 7 11.97 12.20 -9.14
N PHE A 8 12.03 11.49 -8.01
CA PHE A 8 11.42 11.92 -6.78
C PHE A 8 12.05 13.23 -6.28
N HIS A 9 11.21 14.16 -5.83
CA HIS A 9 11.61 15.48 -5.37
C HIS A 9 11.18 15.68 -3.90
N PRO A 10 11.98 15.22 -2.91
CA PRO A 10 11.61 15.25 -1.49
C PRO A 10 11.19 16.62 -0.99
N GLN A 11 11.84 17.69 -1.46
CA GLN A 11 11.51 19.06 -1.07
C GLN A 11 10.09 19.49 -1.49
N ALA A 12 9.51 18.87 -2.53
CA ALA A 12 8.14 19.16 -2.91
C ALA A 12 7.15 18.57 -1.91
N LEU A 13 7.44 17.36 -1.42
CA LEU A 13 6.69 16.72 -0.34
C LEU A 13 6.83 17.51 0.96
N ALA A 14 8.06 17.89 1.34
CA ALA A 14 8.33 18.67 2.53
C ALA A 14 7.59 20.02 2.54
N ARG A 15 7.50 20.70 1.38
CA ARG A 15 6.71 21.95 1.25
C ARG A 15 5.21 21.72 1.44
N LEU A 16 4.68 20.62 0.89
CA LEU A 16 3.29 20.26 1.08
C LEU A 16 2.99 19.94 2.55
N ALA A 17 3.89 19.19 3.20
CA ALA A 17 3.80 18.87 4.62
C ALA A 17 3.90 20.10 5.52
N ALA A 18 4.75 21.07 5.18
CA ALA A 18 4.85 22.33 5.92
C ALA A 18 3.56 23.18 5.85
N GLU A 19 2.82 23.11 4.74
CA GLU A 19 1.58 23.87 4.55
C GLU A 19 0.36 23.17 5.18
N VAL A 20 0.25 21.85 5.01
CA VAL A 20 -0.95 21.08 5.38
C VAL A 20 -0.84 20.46 6.79
N GLY A 21 0.38 20.18 7.22
CA GLY A 21 0.72 19.33 8.37
C GLY A 21 0.90 17.87 7.93
N PRO A 22 2.00 17.19 8.32
CA PRO A 22 2.28 15.81 7.89
C PRO A 22 1.17 14.84 8.32
N ASP A 23 0.63 14.97 9.53
CA ASP A 23 -0.44 14.10 10.06
C ASP A 23 -1.76 14.19 9.28
N ARG A 24 -1.87 15.14 8.35
CA ARG A 24 -3.05 15.34 7.49
C ARG A 24 -2.78 15.02 6.02
N LEU A 25 -1.63 14.40 5.73
CA LEU A 25 -1.23 14.00 4.39
C LEU A 25 -1.15 12.48 4.28
N VAL A 26 -1.80 11.97 3.23
CA VAL A 26 -1.62 10.62 2.73
C VAL A 26 -0.80 10.70 1.45
N VAL A 27 0.28 9.92 1.36
CA VAL A 27 1.05 9.80 0.12
C VAL A 27 0.71 8.49 -0.56
N ASP A 28 0.11 8.59 -1.75
CA ASP A 28 -0.14 7.45 -2.63
C ASP A 28 1.13 7.08 -3.39
N LEU A 29 1.62 5.86 -3.15
CA LEU A 29 2.75 5.26 -3.82
C LEU A 29 2.26 4.05 -4.60
N SER A 30 2.42 4.12 -5.91
CA SER A 30 1.90 3.08 -6.78
C SER A 30 3.02 2.15 -7.19
N ALA A 31 3.13 1.05 -6.46
CA ALA A 31 4.15 0.05 -6.64
C ALA A 31 3.90 -0.78 -7.89
N ARG A 32 4.98 -0.96 -8.66
CA ARG A 32 5.04 -1.89 -9.78
C ARG A 32 6.20 -2.85 -9.58
N ARG A 33 5.93 -4.15 -9.71
CA ARG A 33 6.97 -5.18 -9.50
C ARG A 33 7.94 -5.17 -10.67
N LEU A 34 9.24 -5.16 -10.37
CA LEU A 34 10.29 -5.25 -11.37
C LEU A 34 10.44 -6.71 -11.83
N PRO A 35 10.73 -6.95 -13.12
CA PRO A 35 11.10 -8.27 -13.60
C PRO A 35 12.33 -8.80 -12.87
N VAL A 36 12.34 -10.10 -12.59
CA VAL A 36 13.53 -10.80 -12.10
C VAL A 36 14.40 -11.15 -13.31
N ASP A 37 15.68 -10.79 -13.26
CA ASP A 37 16.71 -11.18 -14.20
C ASP A 37 17.82 -11.98 -13.51
N ASP A 38 18.76 -12.54 -14.28
CA ASP A 38 19.82 -13.39 -13.75
C ASP A 38 20.69 -12.68 -12.69
N GLU A 39 20.80 -11.35 -12.77
CA GLU A 39 21.57 -10.54 -11.81
C GLU A 39 20.80 -10.31 -10.51
N SER A 40 19.49 -10.08 -10.59
CA SER A 40 18.62 -9.82 -9.42
C SER A 40 17.97 -11.06 -8.82
N ALA A 41 18.18 -12.25 -9.40
CA ALA A 41 17.63 -13.51 -8.90
C ALA A 41 17.99 -13.82 -7.43
N THR A 42 19.07 -13.24 -6.91
CA THR A 42 19.51 -13.41 -5.51
C THR A 42 19.01 -12.31 -4.57
N GLU A 43 18.45 -11.22 -5.10
CA GLU A 43 18.04 -10.03 -4.33
C GLU A 43 16.57 -10.06 -3.90
N GLY A 44 15.81 -11.07 -4.35
CA GLY A 44 14.37 -11.17 -4.07
C GLY A 44 13.52 -10.23 -4.94
N PRO A 45 12.20 -10.18 -4.69
CA PRO A 45 11.31 -9.30 -5.43
C PRO A 45 11.59 -7.82 -5.12
N ARG A 46 11.47 -6.97 -6.14
CA ARG A 46 11.65 -5.51 -6.02
C ARG A 46 10.47 -4.78 -6.63
N TRP A 47 10.16 -3.61 -6.09
CA TRP A 47 9.09 -2.74 -6.59
C TRP A 47 9.59 -1.32 -6.74
N VAL A 48 9.10 -0.64 -7.76
CA VAL A 48 9.38 0.78 -7.99
C VAL A 48 8.08 1.55 -8.10
N VAL A 49 8.08 2.80 -7.66
CA VAL A 49 6.93 3.68 -7.86
C VAL A 49 6.78 3.95 -9.36
N ALA A 50 5.57 3.76 -9.87
CA ALA A 50 5.16 4.14 -11.21
C ALA A 50 4.27 5.38 -11.18
N MET A 51 4.33 6.17 -12.24
CA MET A 51 3.52 7.35 -12.46
C MET A 51 2.91 7.34 -13.87
N ASP A 52 2.14 8.38 -14.21
CA ASP A 52 1.49 8.53 -15.52
C ASP A 52 0.61 7.31 -15.88
N ARG A 53 -0.34 6.96 -15.01
CA ARG A 53 -1.22 5.78 -15.15
C ARG A 53 -0.41 4.47 -15.31
N TRP A 54 0.60 4.30 -14.47
CA TRP A 54 1.46 3.11 -14.40
C TRP A 54 2.37 2.87 -15.62
N GLN A 55 2.37 3.81 -16.58
CA GLN A 55 3.13 3.68 -17.83
C GLN A 55 4.61 4.01 -17.64
N ARG A 56 4.95 4.79 -16.62
CA ARG A 56 6.30 5.32 -16.42
C ARG A 56 6.86 4.94 -15.06
N LEU A 57 7.97 4.20 -15.03
CA LEU A 57 8.71 3.92 -13.81
C LEU A 57 9.47 5.18 -13.34
N THR A 58 9.50 5.40 -12.04
CA THR A 58 10.28 6.47 -11.40
C THR A 58 11.63 5.95 -10.92
N ASN A 59 12.45 6.80 -10.29
CA ASN A 59 13.67 6.40 -9.61
C ASN A 59 13.47 6.04 -8.12
N LEU A 60 12.23 5.99 -7.63
CA LEU A 60 11.92 5.70 -6.23
C LEU A 60 11.57 4.22 -6.07
N GLU A 61 12.56 3.43 -5.65
CA GLU A 61 12.36 2.03 -5.28
C GLU A 61 11.68 1.92 -3.91
N ILE A 62 10.74 0.99 -3.77
CA ILE A 62 10.07 0.71 -2.51
C ILE A 62 11.00 -0.12 -1.63
N THR A 63 11.69 0.58 -0.74
CA THR A 63 12.59 0.00 0.27
C THR A 63 12.25 0.62 1.63
N PRO A 64 12.59 -0.02 2.76
CA PRO A 64 12.37 0.56 4.09
C PRO A 64 12.90 1.99 4.23
N SER A 65 14.11 2.26 3.73
CA SER A 65 14.71 3.61 3.77
C SER A 65 13.92 4.63 2.93
N ALA A 66 13.43 4.25 1.76
CA ALA A 66 12.63 5.13 0.93
C ALA A 66 11.25 5.40 1.55
N LEU A 67 10.67 4.39 2.22
CA LEU A 67 9.41 4.55 2.96
C LEU A 67 9.61 5.48 4.16
N ASP A 68 10.72 5.37 4.90
CA ASP A 68 11.07 6.28 5.99
C ASP A 68 11.19 7.74 5.51
N ASP A 69 11.88 7.97 4.39
CA ASP A 69 12.05 9.31 3.81
C ASP A 69 10.70 9.96 3.43
N VAL A 70 9.75 9.17 2.91
CA VAL A 70 8.40 9.66 2.57
C VAL A 70 7.57 9.87 3.85
N ALA A 71 7.67 8.94 4.79
CA ALA A 71 6.96 8.92 6.07
C ALA A 71 7.35 10.05 7.02
N GLU A 72 8.53 10.68 6.84
CA GLU A 72 8.90 11.90 7.57
C GLU A 72 7.91 13.06 7.29
N HIS A 73 7.24 13.03 6.14
CA HIS A 73 6.41 14.12 5.65
C HIS A 73 4.94 13.71 5.44
N ALA A 74 4.53 12.52 5.89
CA ALA A 74 3.19 11.99 5.73
C ALA A 74 2.69 11.28 7.00
N GLY A 75 1.40 11.36 7.26
CA GLY A 75 0.73 10.69 8.38
C GLY A 75 0.41 9.23 8.05
N GLU A 76 0.19 8.93 6.77
CA GLU A 76 -0.16 7.61 6.26
C GLU A 76 0.40 7.43 4.84
N LEU A 77 0.70 6.18 4.46
CA LEU A 77 1.00 5.80 3.08
C LEU A 77 -0.16 4.97 2.50
N LEU A 78 -0.58 5.31 1.29
CA LEU A 78 -1.48 4.46 0.50
C LEU A 78 -0.61 3.70 -0.51
N MET A 79 -0.45 2.39 -0.33
CA MET A 79 0.34 1.56 -1.24
C MET A 79 -0.57 0.90 -2.28
N HIS A 80 -0.43 1.33 -3.52
CA HIS A 80 -1.24 0.81 -4.62
C HIS A 80 -0.45 -0.19 -5.47
N ALA A 81 -0.85 -1.46 -5.50
CA ALA A 81 -0.26 -2.45 -6.40
C ALA A 81 -0.81 -2.31 -7.83
N ALA A 82 -0.10 -1.53 -8.65
CA ALA A 82 -0.51 -1.13 -10.00
C ALA A 82 -0.69 -2.32 -10.96
N ASP A 83 0.00 -3.43 -10.74
CA ASP A 83 -0.06 -4.62 -11.61
C ASP A 83 -1.37 -5.42 -11.45
N VAL A 84 -2.05 -5.29 -10.31
CA VAL A 84 -3.25 -6.08 -9.94
C VAL A 84 -4.52 -5.24 -9.74
N GLU A 85 -4.44 -3.92 -9.94
CA GLU A 85 -5.56 -3.00 -9.76
C GLU A 85 -6.78 -3.40 -10.62
N GLY A 86 -7.93 -3.59 -9.97
CA GLY A 86 -9.21 -3.85 -10.63
C GLY A 86 -9.35 -5.23 -11.29
N ARG A 87 -8.32 -6.09 -11.25
CA ARG A 87 -8.33 -7.39 -11.93
C ARG A 87 -8.82 -8.55 -11.07
N GLN A 88 -8.95 -8.36 -9.75
CA GLN A 88 -9.30 -9.42 -8.81
C GLN A 88 -8.37 -10.65 -8.95
N GLU A 89 -7.08 -10.42 -9.18
CA GLU A 89 -6.07 -11.48 -9.36
C GLU A 89 -5.44 -11.91 -8.03
N GLY A 90 -5.76 -11.23 -6.92
CA GLY A 90 -5.20 -11.44 -5.60
C GLY A 90 -4.23 -10.33 -5.21
N ILE A 91 -3.96 -10.21 -3.92
CA ILE A 91 -2.97 -9.27 -3.38
C ILE A 91 -1.54 -9.69 -3.78
N ASP A 92 -0.65 -8.71 -3.86
CA ASP A 92 0.79 -8.94 -3.88
C ASP A 92 1.28 -9.22 -2.44
N ALA A 93 1.27 -10.50 -2.05
CA ALA A 93 1.59 -10.91 -0.69
C ALA A 93 3.03 -10.57 -0.27
N GLU A 94 3.99 -10.59 -1.20
CA GLU A 94 5.39 -10.28 -0.89
C GLU A 94 5.57 -8.78 -0.64
N LEU A 95 4.81 -7.92 -1.35
CA LEU A 95 4.77 -6.49 -1.05
C LEU A 95 4.14 -6.24 0.32
N VAL A 96 3.07 -6.95 0.67
CA VAL A 96 2.46 -6.86 2.01
C VAL A 96 3.43 -7.31 3.11
N ASP A 97 4.19 -8.39 2.89
CA ASP A 97 5.24 -8.85 3.80
C ASP A 97 6.30 -7.75 4.01
N LEU A 98 6.74 -7.07 2.94
CA LEU A 98 7.69 -5.96 3.01
C LEU A 98 7.17 -4.79 3.84
N LEU A 99 5.91 -4.38 3.61
CA LEU A 99 5.27 -3.27 4.33
C LEU A 99 5.06 -3.59 5.80
N GLY A 100 4.63 -4.82 6.10
CA GLY A 100 4.49 -5.31 7.47
C GLY A 100 5.83 -5.34 8.21
N ALA A 101 6.89 -5.82 7.56
CA ALA A 101 8.24 -5.83 8.12
C ALA A 101 8.83 -4.43 8.33
N TRP A 102 8.49 -3.46 7.47
CA TRP A 102 8.88 -2.06 7.66
C TRP A 102 8.22 -1.47 8.91
N GLY A 103 6.90 -1.60 9.05
CA GLY A 103 6.17 -1.28 10.28
C GLY A 103 6.29 0.17 10.79
N GLY A 104 6.62 1.12 9.90
CA GLY A 104 6.84 2.53 10.21
C GLY A 104 5.54 3.31 10.46
N ARG A 105 5.03 3.99 9.43
CA ARG A 105 3.74 4.71 9.48
C ARG A 105 2.58 3.79 9.12
N PRO A 106 1.32 4.15 9.47
CA PRO A 106 0.13 3.47 8.96
C PRO A 106 0.20 3.32 7.43
N VAL A 107 -0.13 2.12 6.95
CA VAL A 107 -0.19 1.81 5.52
C VAL A 107 -1.53 1.20 5.20
N THR A 108 -2.22 1.81 4.23
CA THR A 108 -3.36 1.18 3.57
C THR A 108 -2.88 0.58 2.26
N TYR A 109 -3.07 -0.73 2.06
CA TYR A 109 -2.80 -1.42 0.80
C TYR A 109 -4.05 -1.41 -0.08
N ALA A 110 -3.88 -1.08 -1.36
CA ALA A 110 -4.94 -1.12 -2.37
C ALA A 110 -4.45 -1.88 -3.62
N GLY A 111 -5.19 -2.90 -4.03
CA GLY A 111 -4.90 -3.62 -5.27
C GLY A 111 -5.24 -5.10 -5.18
N GLY A 112 -5.98 -5.62 -6.17
CA GLY A 112 -6.12 -7.07 -6.33
C GLY A 112 -7.00 -7.81 -5.32
N ALA A 113 -7.52 -7.18 -4.26
CA ALA A 113 -8.42 -7.82 -3.29
C ALA A 113 -9.65 -8.44 -3.98
N ARG A 114 -9.94 -9.69 -3.63
CA ARG A 114 -10.94 -10.56 -4.28
C ARG A 114 -12.07 -10.93 -3.36
N SER A 115 -11.82 -11.03 -2.05
CA SER A 115 -12.83 -11.48 -1.10
C SER A 115 -12.52 -11.03 0.32
N VAL A 116 -13.43 -11.34 1.24
CA VAL A 116 -13.27 -10.99 2.66
C VAL A 116 -12.05 -11.69 3.28
N GLU A 117 -11.69 -12.89 2.80
CA GLU A 117 -10.53 -13.65 3.27
C GLU A 117 -9.19 -12.95 2.97
N ASP A 118 -9.14 -12.03 2.00
CA ASP A 118 -7.93 -11.24 1.78
C ASP A 118 -7.65 -10.28 2.96
N LEU A 119 -8.66 -9.93 3.78
CA LEU A 119 -8.44 -9.17 5.03
C LEU A 119 -7.61 -9.97 6.03
N ASP A 120 -7.97 -11.24 6.24
CA ASP A 120 -7.20 -12.15 7.10
C ASP A 120 -5.80 -12.37 6.53
N LEU A 121 -5.68 -12.59 5.21
CA LEU A 121 -4.40 -12.79 4.57
C LEU A 121 -3.47 -11.59 4.75
N VAL A 122 -3.97 -10.35 4.57
CA VAL A 122 -3.17 -9.14 4.80
C VAL A 122 -2.80 -8.99 6.27
N ALA A 123 -3.75 -9.21 7.19
CA ALA A 123 -3.48 -9.13 8.62
C ALA A 123 -2.40 -10.14 9.04
N ASP A 124 -2.49 -11.39 8.60
CA ASP A 124 -1.53 -12.45 8.91
C ASP A 124 -0.14 -12.15 8.34
N ARG A 125 -0.07 -11.69 7.08
CA ARG A 125 1.19 -11.38 6.38
C ARG A 125 1.89 -10.15 6.95
N SER A 126 1.12 -9.19 7.43
CA SER A 126 1.64 -7.91 7.93
C SER A 126 1.77 -7.84 9.44
N ASP A 127 1.46 -8.91 10.19
CA ASP A 127 1.35 -8.87 11.66
C ASP A 127 0.37 -7.76 12.13
N GLY A 128 -0.72 -7.59 11.39
CA GLY A 128 -1.76 -6.59 11.63
C GLY A 128 -1.33 -5.13 11.40
N ARG A 129 -0.22 -4.89 10.69
CA ARG A 129 0.35 -3.54 10.48
C ARG A 129 -0.09 -2.85 9.20
N VAL A 130 -0.72 -3.58 8.28
CA VAL A 130 -1.17 -3.06 6.99
C VAL A 130 -2.69 -3.23 6.91
N ASP A 131 -3.38 -2.14 6.61
CA ASP A 131 -4.82 -2.13 6.32
C ASP A 131 -5.08 -2.52 4.86
N LEU A 132 -6.28 -3.00 4.53
CA LEU A 132 -6.65 -3.41 3.18
C LEU A 132 -7.85 -2.63 2.64
N THR A 133 -7.72 -2.13 1.42
CA THR A 133 -8.85 -1.62 0.62
C THR A 133 -9.47 -2.74 -0.21
N ILE A 134 -10.79 -2.92 -0.09
CA ILE A 134 -11.58 -3.74 -1.02
C ILE A 134 -12.46 -2.81 -1.86
N GLY A 135 -12.32 -2.92 -3.18
CA GLY A 135 -13.05 -2.10 -4.16
C GLY A 135 -13.99 -2.94 -5.03
N SER A 136 -13.54 -3.32 -6.22
CA SER A 136 -14.36 -4.01 -7.24
C SER A 136 -14.98 -5.34 -6.79
N ALA A 137 -14.41 -5.99 -5.76
CA ALA A 137 -14.97 -7.21 -5.18
C ALA A 137 -16.18 -6.98 -4.26
N LEU A 138 -16.42 -5.74 -3.81
CA LEU A 138 -17.54 -5.41 -2.93
C LEU A 138 -18.89 -5.48 -3.65
N ASP A 139 -19.87 -6.04 -2.96
CA ASP A 139 -21.28 -6.08 -3.38
C ASP A 139 -21.87 -4.71 -3.71
N LEU A 140 -21.48 -3.65 -2.98
CA LEU A 140 -21.87 -2.27 -3.24
C LEU A 140 -21.53 -1.78 -4.65
N PHE A 141 -20.50 -2.37 -5.27
CA PHE A 141 -20.06 -2.04 -6.62
C PHE A 141 -20.38 -3.15 -7.64
N GLY A 142 -21.24 -4.10 -7.27
CA GLY A 142 -21.66 -5.23 -8.11
C GLY A 142 -20.70 -6.42 -8.10
N GLY A 143 -19.70 -6.42 -7.21
CA GLY A 143 -18.85 -7.58 -6.95
C GLY A 143 -19.58 -8.67 -6.15
N THR A 144 -18.99 -9.86 -6.10
CA THR A 144 -19.51 -11.00 -5.33
C THR A 144 -18.47 -11.62 -4.40
N GLY A 145 -17.36 -10.91 -4.21
CA GLY A 145 -16.21 -11.40 -3.48
C GLY A 145 -16.29 -11.13 -1.98
N ALA A 146 -16.81 -9.97 -1.62
CA ALA A 146 -17.07 -9.59 -0.23
C ALA A 146 -18.33 -8.74 -0.17
N SER A 147 -19.15 -8.93 0.86
CA SER A 147 -20.18 -7.96 1.19
C SER A 147 -19.63 -6.86 2.10
N TYR A 148 -20.19 -5.65 1.99
CA TYR A 148 -19.89 -4.58 2.94
C TYR A 148 -20.14 -5.01 4.40
N GLU A 149 -21.20 -5.78 4.64
CA GLU A 149 -21.53 -6.28 5.99
C GLU A 149 -20.46 -7.22 6.55
N GLU A 150 -19.92 -8.13 5.72
CA GLU A 150 -18.81 -9.02 6.10
C GLU A 150 -17.55 -8.24 6.46
N CYS A 151 -17.18 -7.24 5.65
CA CYS A 151 -16.02 -6.39 5.94
C CYS A 151 -16.19 -5.61 7.26
N VAL A 152 -17.38 -5.06 7.52
CA VAL A 152 -17.68 -4.36 8.78
C VAL A 152 -17.67 -5.33 9.97
N ALA A 153 -18.20 -6.54 9.79
CA ALA A 153 -18.18 -7.57 10.84
C ALA A 153 -16.74 -7.98 11.17
N TRP A 154 -15.88 -8.13 10.17
CA TRP A 154 -14.46 -8.40 10.35
C TRP A 154 -13.76 -7.29 11.15
N ASN A 155 -13.95 -6.02 10.77
CA ASN A 155 -13.38 -4.88 11.50
C ASN A 155 -13.79 -4.85 12.98
N ARG A 156 -15.04 -5.18 13.29
CA ARG A 156 -15.54 -5.23 14.68
C ARG A 156 -14.87 -6.34 15.49
N GLN A 157 -14.65 -7.51 14.89
CA GLN A 157 -13.98 -8.62 15.55
C GLN A 157 -12.52 -8.27 15.88
N GLN A 158 -11.80 -7.61 14.97
CA GLN A 158 -10.42 -7.20 15.23
C GLN A 158 -10.31 -6.15 16.33
N ALA A 159 -11.24 -5.20 16.41
CA ALA A 159 -11.27 -4.20 17.48
C ALA A 159 -11.47 -4.81 18.87
N GLU A 160 -12.20 -5.93 18.98
CA GLU A 160 -12.38 -6.67 20.22
C GLU A 160 -11.12 -7.45 20.63
N VAL A 161 -10.31 -7.89 19.67
CA VAL A 161 -9.07 -8.65 19.90
C VAL A 161 -7.89 -7.75 20.26
N VAL A 162 -7.74 -6.60 19.60
CA VAL A 162 -6.59 -5.70 19.75
C VAL A 162 -6.73 -4.74 20.94
N GLY A 163 -7.96 -4.53 21.45
CA GLY A 163 -8.25 -3.50 22.45
C GLY A 163 -8.13 -2.09 21.87
N PRO A 164 -8.53 -1.03 22.59
CA PRO A 164 -8.43 0.33 22.08
C PRO A 164 -6.96 0.71 21.85
N GLN A 165 -6.58 0.87 20.58
CA GLN A 165 -5.33 1.50 20.17
C GLN A 165 -5.28 2.91 20.77
N ALA A 166 -4.18 3.22 21.47
CA ALA A 166 -3.98 4.54 22.07
C ALA A 166 -3.90 5.63 20.98
N PRO A 167 -4.45 6.84 21.23
CA PRO A 167 -4.54 7.92 20.25
C PRO A 167 -3.19 8.45 19.78
#